data_AF-A0A7J7JR52-F1
#
_entry.id   AF-A0A7J7JR52-F1
#
_cell.length_a   1.000
_cell.length_b   1.000
_cell.length_c   1.000
_cell.angle_alpha   90.00
_cell.angle_beta   90.00
_cell.angle_gamma   90.00
#
_symmetry.space_group_name_H-M   'P 1'
#
loop_
_entity.id
_entity.type
_entity.pdbx_description
1 polymer ?
#
loop_
_entity_poly.entity_id
_entity_poly.type
_entity_poly.pdbx_seq_one_letter_code
_entity_poly.pdbx_strand_id
1 'polypeptide(L)'
;MAEEVSEDWINSLRGEHESNKEWAIKKSFLVAHHDKYEPDRLVCLANCFINMELYGCRYPKEVVDEVNQLAAQLADLEDYRKERKDREAKRIKFVQATSDSKEKKRRH
;
A
#
# COMPACT_ATOMS: atom_id res chain seq x y z
N MET A 1 -17.66 -12.30 24.59
CA MET A 1 -18.45 -11.24 23.92
C MET A 1 -17.73 -11.03 22.60
N ALA A 2 -18.25 -11.56 21.49
CA ALA A 2 -17.64 -11.28 20.19
C ALA A 2 -17.91 -9.80 19.90
N GLU A 3 -16.87 -8.97 19.87
CA GLU A 3 -17.04 -7.59 19.44
C GLU A 3 -17.47 -7.63 17.97
N GLU A 4 -18.68 -7.14 17.69
CA GLU A 4 -19.18 -7.04 16.33
C GLU A 4 -18.34 -6.01 15.57
N VAL A 5 -17.80 -6.43 14.42
CA VAL A 5 -17.06 -5.54 13.53
C VAL A 5 -18.05 -4.63 12.80
N SER A 6 -18.31 -3.45 13.38
CA SER A 6 -19.12 -2.39 12.79
C SER A 6 -18.29 -1.43 11.94
N GLU A 7 -18.92 -0.72 10.99
CA GLU A 7 -18.24 0.30 10.20
C GLU A 7 -17.69 1.45 11.07
N ASP A 8 -18.37 1.81 12.16
CA ASP A 8 -17.88 2.79 13.14
C ASP A 8 -16.60 2.31 13.83
N TRP A 9 -16.54 1.03 14.19
CA TRP A 9 -15.33 0.42 14.75
C TRP A 9 -14.20 0.46 13.73
N ILE A 10 -14.46 0.08 12.48
CA ILE A 10 -13.47 0.17 11.40
C ILE A 10 -12.96 1.62 11.28
N ASN A 11 -13.84 2.62 11.25
CA ASN A 11 -13.42 4.02 11.15
C ASN A 11 -12.58 4.47 12.36
N SER A 12 -12.80 3.91 13.55
CA SER A 12 -12.01 4.20 14.76
C SER A 12 -10.57 3.68 14.71
N LEU A 13 -10.27 2.70 13.84
CA LEU A 13 -8.93 2.12 13.68
C LEU A 13 -7.96 2.99 12.87
N ARG A 14 -8.43 4.16 12.40
CA ARG A 14 -7.60 5.12 11.68
C ARG A 14 -6.65 5.83 12.61
N GLY A 15 -5.36 5.77 12.30
CA GLY A 15 -4.32 6.53 12.96
C GLY A 15 -4.31 8.01 12.55
N GLU A 16 -4.01 8.88 13.50
CA GLU A 16 -3.98 10.34 13.31
C GLU A 16 -2.97 10.80 12.24
N HIS A 17 -1.88 10.04 12.10
CA HIS A 17 -0.81 10.31 11.13
C HIS A 17 -0.94 9.50 9.82
N GLU A 18 -1.99 8.68 9.66
CA GLU A 18 -2.22 7.95 8.41
C GLU A 18 -2.78 8.88 7.33
N SER A 19 -2.12 8.92 6.17
CA SER A 19 -2.62 9.62 5.00
C SER A 19 -3.94 9.01 4.51
N ASN A 20 -4.75 9.80 3.82
CA ASN A 20 -6.02 9.32 3.26
C ASN A 20 -5.86 8.10 2.35
N LYS A 21 -4.71 7.98 1.65
CA LYS A 21 -4.43 6.83 0.78
C LYS A 21 -4.07 5.59 1.58
N GLU A 22 -3.22 5.72 2.59
CA GLU A 22 -2.91 4.63 3.53
C GLU A 22 -4.19 4.10 4.18
N TRP A 23 -5.03 5.01 4.69
CA TRP A 23 -6.29 4.66 5.32
C TRP A 23 -7.28 3.99 4.38
N ALA A 24 -7.45 4.49 3.15
CA ALA A 24 -8.39 3.90 2.18
C ALA A 24 -8.06 2.43 1.86
N ILE A 25 -6.77 2.12 1.69
CA ILE A 25 -6.30 0.75 1.40
C ILE A 25 -6.52 -0.14 2.63
N LYS A 26 -6.19 0.36 3.83
CA LYS A 26 -6.37 -0.36 5.08
C LYS A 26 -7.85 -0.65 5.35
N LYS A 27 -8.72 0.35 5.18
CA LYS A 27 -10.17 0.23 5.33
C LYS A 27 -10.74 -0.79 4.34
N SER A 28 -10.31 -0.78 3.08
CA SER A 28 -10.72 -1.79 2.09
C SER A 28 -10.38 -3.21 2.54
N PHE A 29 -9.18 -3.43 3.09
CA PHE A 29 -8.77 -4.72 3.66
C PHE A 29 -9.66 -5.13 4.86
N LEU A 30 -9.92 -4.21 5.79
CA LEU A 30 -10.76 -4.47 6.95
C LEU A 30 -12.19 -4.83 6.57
N VAL A 31 -12.81 -4.05 5.67
CA VAL A 31 -14.19 -4.28 5.21
C VAL A 31 -14.31 -5.60 4.44
N ALA A 32 -13.32 -5.99 3.65
CA ALA A 32 -13.38 -7.22 2.85
C ALA A 32 -13.27 -8.51 3.67
N HIS A 33 -12.74 -8.45 4.90
CA HIS A 33 -12.41 -9.64 5.70
C HIS A 33 -12.96 -9.60 7.14
N HIS A 34 -13.79 -8.61 7.46
CA HIS A 34 -14.38 -8.47 8.80
C HIS A 34 -15.24 -9.65 9.26
N ASP A 35 -15.82 -10.40 8.33
CA ASP A 35 -16.64 -11.57 8.56
C ASP A 35 -15.82 -12.85 8.81
N LYS A 36 -14.52 -12.84 8.48
CA LYS A 36 -13.66 -14.05 8.47
C LYS A 36 -12.73 -14.17 9.67
N TYR A 37 -12.42 -13.06 10.33
CA TYR A 37 -11.40 -13.00 11.38
C TYR A 37 -11.91 -12.29 12.63
N GLU A 38 -11.41 -12.70 13.78
CA GLU A 38 -11.62 -11.94 15.01
C GLU A 38 -11.01 -10.54 14.90
N PRO A 39 -11.61 -9.53 15.57
CA PRO A 39 -11.21 -8.12 15.46
C PRO A 39 -9.70 -7.88 15.62
N ASP A 40 -9.08 -8.44 16.67
CA ASP A 40 -7.65 -8.27 16.94
C ASP A 40 -6.78 -8.86 15.83
N ARG A 41 -7.12 -10.06 15.34
CA ARG A 41 -6.37 -10.73 14.28
C ARG A 41 -6.48 -9.95 12.97
N LEU A 42 -7.68 -9.46 12.66
CA LEU A 42 -7.93 -8.67 11.47
C LEU A 42 -7.13 -7.37 11.46
N VAL A 43 -7.07 -6.66 12.59
CA VAL A 43 -6.26 -5.45 12.75
C VAL A 43 -4.78 -5.75 12.55
N CYS A 44 -4.27 -6.84 13.13
CA CYS A 44 -2.89 -7.25 12.92
C CYS A 44 -2.57 -7.53 11.45
N LEU A 45 -3.42 -8.28 10.75
CA LEU A 45 -3.25 -8.60 9.33
C LEU A 45 -3.31 -7.34 8.45
N ALA A 46 -4.24 -6.43 8.72
CA ALA A 46 -4.36 -5.16 7.99
C ALA A 46 -3.10 -4.28 8.17
N ASN A 47 -2.57 -4.21 9.39
CA ASN A 47 -1.33 -3.47 9.67
C ASN A 47 -0.12 -4.12 8.97
N CYS A 48 0.00 -5.46 9.01
CA CYS A 48 1.04 -6.18 8.28
C CYS A 48 0.95 -5.93 6.77
N PHE A 49 -0.25 -5.96 6.21
CA PHE A 49 -0.50 -5.67 4.81
C PHE A 49 -0.03 -4.28 4.41
N ILE A 50 -0.45 -3.24 5.13
CA ILE A 50 -0.03 -1.86 4.88
C ILE A 50 1.49 -1.70 5.00
N ASN A 51 2.09 -2.31 6.03
CA ASN A 51 3.53 -2.23 6.22
C ASN A 51 4.32 -2.90 5.09
N MET A 52 3.82 -4.02 4.58
CA MET A 52 4.40 -4.69 3.42
C MET A 52 4.24 -3.87 2.14
N GLU A 53 3.02 -3.40 1.85
CA GLU A 53 2.68 -2.79 0.56
C GLU A 53 3.22 -1.36 0.43
N LEU A 54 3.26 -0.60 1.54
CA LEU A 54 3.63 0.82 1.51
C LEU A 54 5.04 1.10 1.99
N TYR A 55 5.50 0.35 3.00
CA TYR A 55 6.81 0.56 3.62
C TYR A 55 7.82 -0.54 3.27
N GLY A 56 7.42 -1.61 2.56
CA GLY A 56 8.32 -2.68 2.13
C GLY A 56 8.82 -3.57 3.28
N CYS A 57 8.10 -3.60 4.40
CA CYS A 57 8.46 -4.44 5.54
C CYS A 57 8.40 -5.93 5.18
N ARG A 58 9.24 -6.73 5.84
CA ARG A 58 9.30 -8.18 5.68
C ARG A 58 8.78 -8.86 6.94
N TYR A 59 8.03 -9.94 6.74
CA TYR A 59 7.47 -10.76 7.79
C TYR A 59 7.80 -12.24 7.50
N PRO A 60 7.62 -13.14 8.48
CA PRO A 60 7.75 -14.58 8.25
C PRO A 60 6.89 -15.05 7.08
N LYS A 61 7.35 -16.09 6.37
CA LYS A 61 6.71 -16.56 5.13
C LYS A 61 5.23 -16.88 5.32
N GLU A 62 4.87 -17.51 6.44
CA GLU A 62 3.49 -17.88 6.75
C GLU A 62 2.56 -16.66 6.78
N VAL A 63 2.98 -15.57 7.44
CA VAL A 63 2.22 -14.32 7.51
C VAL A 63 2.14 -13.65 6.13
N VAL A 64 3.26 -13.64 5.39
CA VAL A 64 3.31 -13.07 4.04
C VAL A 64 2.36 -13.80 3.09
N ASP A 65 2.32 -15.13 3.15
CA ASP A 65 1.47 -15.94 2.28
C ASP A 65 -0.02 -15.71 2.62
N GLU A 66 -0.39 -15.71 3.90
CA GLU A 66 -1.75 -15.42 4.38
C GLU A 66 -2.23 -14.02 3.94
N VAL A 67 -1.42 -13.00 4.19
CA VAL A 67 -1.73 -11.61 3.80
C VAL A 67 -1.89 -11.48 2.28
N ASN A 68 -1.03 -12.13 1.50
CA ASN A 68 -1.12 -12.08 0.04
C ASN A 68 -2.39 -12.77 -0.50
N GLN A 69 -2.80 -13.89 0.11
CA GLN A 69 -4.04 -14.58 -0.26
C GLN A 69 -5.28 -13.72 0.01
N LEU A 70 -5.28 -12.98 1.11
CA LEU A 70 -6.36 -12.05 1.46
C LEU A 70 -6.36 -10.80 0.57
N ALA A 71 -5.17 -10.28 0.28
CA ALA A 71 -4.99 -9.12 -0.59
C ALA A 71 -5.44 -9.40 -2.03
N ALA A 72 -5.27 -10.63 -2.52
CA ALA A 72 -5.74 -11.03 -3.86
C ALA A 72 -7.26 -10.99 -4.04
N GLN A 73 -8.04 -10.97 -2.94
CA GLN A 73 -9.50 -10.87 -2.96
C GLN A 73 -9.99 -9.41 -3.01
N LEU A 74 -9.08 -8.44 -2.91
CA LEU A 74 -9.41 -7.02 -3.00
C LEU A 74 -9.48 -6.61 -4.48
N ALA A 75 -10.69 -6.36 -4.97
CA ALA A 75 -10.95 -5.98 -6.36
C ALA A 75 -10.12 -4.76 -6.81
N ASP A 76 -9.93 -3.78 -5.92
CA ASP A 76 -9.27 -2.51 -6.25
C ASP A 76 -7.74 -2.55 -6.10
N LEU A 77 -7.17 -3.67 -5.62
CA LEU A 77 -5.75 -3.71 -5.29
C LEU A 77 -4.84 -3.72 -6.52
N GLU A 78 -5.28 -4.36 -7.61
CA GLU A 78 -4.48 -4.45 -8.82
C GLU A 78 -4.31 -3.08 -9.49
N ASP A 79 -5.40 -2.30 -9.55
CA ASP A 79 -5.38 -0.91 -10.02
C ASP A 79 -4.49 -0.03 -9.13
N TYR A 80 -4.56 -0.20 -7.80
CA TYR A 80 -3.69 0.50 -6.87
C TYR A 80 -2.20 0.23 -7.14
N ARG A 81 -1.83 -1.05 -7.29
CA ARG A 81 -0.45 -1.48 -7.58
C ARG A 81 0.05 -0.92 -8.91
N LYS A 82 -0.82 -0.87 -9.91
CA LYS A 82 -0.51 -0.29 -11.23
C LYS A 82 -0.27 1.21 -11.14
N GLU A 83 -1.14 1.96 -10.48
CA GLU A 83 -0.98 3.41 -10.30
C GLU A 83 0.31 3.75 -9.51
N ARG A 84 0.64 2.95 -8.49
CA ARG A 84 1.90 3.08 -7.73
C ARG A 84 3.12 2.89 -8.61
N LYS A 85 3.17 1.81 -9.40
CA LYS A 85 4.27 1.53 -10.33
C LYS A 85 4.43 2.63 -11.36
N ASP A 86 3.33 3.11 -11.94
CA ASP A 86 3.34 4.21 -12.91
C ASP A 86 3.90 5.50 -12.30
N ARG A 87 3.52 5.82 -11.06
CA ARG A 87 4.02 7.00 -10.35
C ARG A 87 5.51 6.89 -10.04
N GLU A 88 5.96 5.72 -9.57
CA GLU A 88 7.37 5.47 -9.29
C GLU A 88 8.23 5.55 -10.56
N ALA A 89 7.76 4.94 -11.66
CA ALA A 89 8.42 5.01 -12.95
C ALA A 89 8.52 6.46 -13.47
N LYS A 90 7.50 7.30 -13.24
CA LYS A 90 7.54 8.74 -13.57
C LYS A 90 8.53 9.50 -12.69
N ARG A 91 8.62 9.17 -11.38
CA ARG A 91 9.54 9.80 -10.44
C ARG A 91 11.01 9.54 -10.79
N ILE A 92 11.35 8.32 -11.22
CA ILE A 92 12.72 7.93 -11.60
C ILE A 92 13.17 8.63 -12.90
N LYS A 93 12.26 8.99 -13.80
CA LYS A 93 12.58 9.64 -15.08
C LYS A 93 12.93 11.12 -15.00
N PHE A 94 12.81 11.77 -13.83
CA PHE A 94 12.88 13.23 -13.72
C PHE A 94 14.27 13.82 -13.35
N VAL A 95 15.33 13.02 -13.25
CA VAL A 95 16.72 13.52 -13.09
C VAL A 95 17.66 12.86 -14.12
N GLN A 96 17.65 13.41 -15.34
CA GLN A 96 18.87 13.54 -16.13
C GLN A 96 19.00 15.03 -16.44
N ALA A 97 19.77 15.73 -15.59
CA ALA A 97 20.19 17.10 -15.90
C ALA A 97 21.02 17.04 -17.19
N THR A 98 20.56 17.80 -18.19
CA THR A 98 21.22 18.00 -19.47
C THR A 98 22.62 18.56 -19.23
N SER A 99 23.67 17.75 -19.42
CA SER A 99 25.03 18.28 -19.62
C SER A 99 25.17 18.72 -21.08
N ASP A 100 24.42 19.76 -21.48
CA ASP A 100 24.59 20.42 -22.78
C ASP A 100 25.66 21.50 -22.66
N SER A 101 26.93 21.09 -22.49
CA SER A 101 28.06 21.99 -22.76
C SER A 101 28.35 21.95 -24.25
N LYS A 102 27.76 22.89 -24.99
CA LYS A 102 28.04 23.15 -26.41
C LYS A 102 29.53 23.45 -26.63
N GLU A 103 30.32 22.44 -26.99
CA GLU A 103 31.65 22.65 -27.55
C GLU A 103 31.51 23.18 -28.99
N LYS A 104 31.57 24.50 -29.16
CA LYS A 104 31.69 25.16 -30.47
C LYS A 104 33.09 24.89 -31.05
N LYS A 105 33.30 23.73 -31.65
CA LYS A 105 34.40 23.53 -32.62
C LYS A 105 33.97 24.10 -33.98
N ARG A 106 34.30 25.37 -34.24
CA ARG A 106 34.40 25.87 -35.62
C ARG A 106 35.70 25.33 -36.22
N ARG A 107 35.53 24.58 -37.31
CA ARG A 107 36.55 23.91 -38.11
C ARG A 107 37.27 24.92 -39.02
N HIS A 108 38.55 24.65 -39.25
CA HIS A 108 39.44 24.99 -40.37
C HIS A 108 39.58 26.47 -40.77
#